data_AF-A0A7C0XBL5-F1
#
_entry.id   AF-A0A7C0XBL5-F1
#
_cell.length_a   1.000
_cell.length_b   1.000
_cell.length_c   1.000
_cell.angle_alpha   90.00
_cell.angle_beta   90.00
_cell.angle_gamma   90.00
#
_symmetry.space_group_name_H-M   'P 1'
#
loop_
_entity.id
_entity.type
_entity.pdbx_description
1 polymer ?
#
loop_
_entity_poly.entity_id
_entity_poly.type
_entity_poly.pdbx_seq_one_letter_code
_entity_poly.pdbx_strand_id
1 'polypeptide(L)' 'GHANTIYVVVPIGDKLYLTRGAVFSYYEFKYPVSHRLTDEAWQEMIERWRAPDPPPWTASFLAH' A
#
# COMPACT_ATOMS: atom_id res chain seq x y z
N GLY A 1 -3.25 4.24 -6.73
CA GLY A 1 -2.39 4.13 -5.54
C GLY A 1 -0.94 3.96 -5.99
N HIS A 2 0.02 4.33 -5.15
CA HIS A 2 1.44 4.20 -5.49
C HIS A 2 1.95 2.78 -5.23
N ALA A 3 3.09 2.44 -5.84
CA ALA A 3 3.76 1.18 -5.59
C ALA A 3 4.64 1.28 -4.33
N ASN A 4 4.37 0.43 -3.35
CA ASN A 4 5.24 0.23 -2.20
C ASN A 4 6.23 -0.90 -2.50
N THR A 5 7.39 -0.86 -1.84
CA THR A 5 8.36 -1.95 -1.91
C THR A 5 8.04 -3.00 -0.85
N ILE A 6 8.03 -4.28 -1.24
CA ILE A 6 8.01 -5.42 -0.31
C ILE A 6 9.38 -6.10 -0.30
N TYR A 7 9.81 -6.52 0.89
CA TYR A 7 11.01 -7.33 1.09
C TYR A 7 10.61 -8.69 1.66
N VAL A 8 11.17 -9.77 1.10
CA VAL A 8 10.88 -11.14 1.54
C VAL A 8 12.18 -11.92 1.66
N VAL A 9 12.39 -12.54 2.81
CA VAL A 9 13.49 -13.49 3.01
C VAL A 9 13.05 -14.86 2.50
N VAL A 10 13.81 -15.41 1.54
CA VAL A 10 13.53 -16.70 0.91
C VAL A 10 14.70 -17.65 1.16
N PRO A 11 14.48 -18.84 1.74
CA PRO A 11 15.50 -19.87 1.83
C PRO A 11 15.69 -20.55 0.47
N ILE A 12 16.93 -20.62 -0.01
CA ILE A 12 17.29 -21.39 -1.22
C ILE A 12 18.52 -22.24 -0.88
N GLY A 13 18.31 -23.55 -0.71
CA GLY A 13 19.29 -24.44 -0.09
C GLY A 13 19.62 -24.01 1.34
N ASP A 14 20.89 -24.05 1.72
CA ASP A 14 21.36 -23.67 3.06
C ASP A 14 21.61 -22.15 3.23
N LYS A 15 21.08 -21.33 2.33
CA LYS A 15 21.28 -19.88 2.32
C LYS A 15 19.95 -19.12 2.35
N LEU A 16 19.96 -17.96 3.00
CA LEU A 16 18.85 -17.01 3.00
C LEU A 16 19.11 -15.89 1.98
N TYR A 17 18.09 -15.56 1.20
CA TYR A 17 18.12 -14.53 0.18
C TYR A 17 17.10 -13.45 0.50
N LEU A 18 17.52 -12.19 0.47
CA LEU A 18 16.60 -11.06 0.52
C LEU A 18 16.13 -10.75 -0.90
N THR A 19 14.83 -10.89 -1.13
CA THR A 19 14.19 -10.54 -2.39
C THR A 19 13.41 -9.23 -2.23
N ARG A 20 13.21 -8.51 -3.33
CA ARG A 20 12.48 -7.25 -3.39
C ARG A 20 11.41 -7.33 -4.48
N GLY A 21 10.22 -6.86 -4.18
CA GLY A 21 9.12 -6.73 -5.13
C GLY A 21 8.35 -5.42 -4.97
N ALA A 22 7.35 -5.22 -5.82
CA ALA A 22 6.40 -4.12 -5.72
C ALA A 22 5.02 -4.64 -5.30
N VAL A 23 4.34 -3.89 -4.44
CA VAL A 23 2.95 -4.12 -4.02
C VAL A 23 2.18 -2.81 -4.08
N PHE A 24 0.86 -2.87 -4.19
CA PHE A 24 0.05 -1.65 -4.13
C PHE A 24 -0.01 -1.08 -2.71
N SER A 25 0.05 0.25 -2.59
CA SER A 25 -0.26 0.97 -1.36
C SER A 25 -1.68 0.67 -0.88
N TYR A 26 -1.86 0.44 0.43
CA TYR A 26 -3.14 0.10 1.05
C TYR A 26 -3.66 1.23 1.95
N TYR A 27 -4.97 1.46 1.92
CA TYR A 27 -5.64 2.50 2.68
C TYR A 27 -6.96 1.97 3.24
N GLU A 28 -7.29 2.37 4.47
CA GLU A 28 -8.54 2.00 5.15
C GLU A 28 -9.16 3.26 5.75
N PHE A 29 -10.37 3.60 5.31
CA PHE A 29 -11.08 4.80 5.76
C PHE A 29 -12.58 4.67 5.51
N LYS A 30 -13.38 5.47 6.22
CA LYS A 30 -14.83 5.56 5.99
C LYS A 30 -15.11 6.43 4.77
N TYR A 31 -15.99 5.98 3.88
CA TYR A 31 -16.47 6.75 2.73
C TYR A 31 -18.01 6.66 2.63
N PRO A 32 -18.72 7.74 2.24
CA PRO A 32 -20.17 7.71 2.17
C PRO A 32 -20.68 6.64 1.18
N VAL A 33 -21.52 5.71 1.62
CA VAL A 33 -22.08 4.64 0.75
C VAL A 33 -22.91 5.19 -0.41
N SER A 34 -23.59 6.33 -0.21
CA SER A 34 -24.36 7.00 -1.27
C SER A 34 -23.47 7.52 -2.41
N HIS A 35 -22.16 7.60 -2.19
CA HIS A 35 -21.17 8.01 -3.18
C HIS A 35 -20.18 6.85 -3.35
N ARG A 36 -20.38 5.99 -4.34
CA ARG A 36 -19.39 4.96 -4.65
C ARG A 36 -18.09 5.62 -5.10
N LEU A 37 -16.98 5.35 -4.41
CA LEU A 37 -15.66 5.76 -4.86
C LEU A 37 -15.29 4.93 -6.10
N THR A 38 -15.18 5.57 -7.26
CA THR A 38 -14.73 4.92 -8.50
C THR A 38 -13.21 4.95 -8.59
N ASP A 39 -12.65 4.18 -9.51
CA ASP A 39 -11.21 4.13 -9.73
C ASP A 39 -10.66 5.50 -10.17
N GLU A 40 -11.37 6.22 -11.04
CA GLU A 40 -10.96 7.55 -11.51
C GLU A 40 -10.96 8.57 -10.36
N ALA A 41 -12.01 8.57 -9.54
CA ALA A 41 -12.11 9.45 -8.37
C ALA A 41 -11.02 9.13 -7.34
N TRP A 42 -10.68 7.85 -7.16
CA TRP A 42 -9.58 7.42 -6.31
C TRP A 42 -8.22 7.92 -6.82
N GLN A 43 -7.94 7.79 -8.12
CA GLN A 43 -6.68 8.27 -8.70
C GLN A 43 -6.56 9.80 -8.60
N GLU A 44 -7.64 10.54 -8.89
CA GLU A 44 -7.68 12.00 -8.75
C GLU A 44 -7.43 12.44 -7.29
N MET A 45 -7.97 11.71 -6.32
CA MET A 45 -7.74 11.99 -4.90
C MET A 45 -6.27 11.80 -4.50
N ILE A 46 -5.59 10.79 -5.05
CA ILE A 46 -4.16 10.56 -4.84
C ILE A 46 -3.33 11.66 -5.51
N GLU A 47 -3.59 11.98 -6.77
CA GLU A 47 -2.87 13.02 -7.52
C GLU A 47 -2.95 14.40 -6.85
N ARG A 48 -4.06 14.66 -6.14
CA ARG A 48 -4.27 15.88 -5.37
C ARG A 48 -3.74 15.84 -3.94
N TRP A 49 -3.01 14.80 -3.55
CA TRP A 49 -2.49 14.61 -2.19
C TRP A 49 -3.59 14.63 -1.11
N ARG A 50 -4.76 14.07 -1.44
CA ARG A 50 -5.92 13.95 -0.53
C ARG A 50 -6.19 12.52 -0.09
N ALA A 51 -5.31 11.58 -0.45
CA ALA A 51 -5.39 10.23 0.08
C ALA A 51 -5.21 10.27 1.62
N PRO A 52 -5.97 9.46 2.38
CA PRO A 52 -5.78 9.35 3.82
C PRO A 52 -4.43 8.71 4.16
N ASP A 53 -4.02 8.81 5.41
CA ASP A 53 -2.83 8.12 5.88
C ASP A 53 -3.02 6.58 5.82
N PRO A 54 -1.93 5.81 5.69
CA PRO A 54 -1.97 4.37 5.86
C PRO A 54 -2.53 3.99 7.24
N PRO A 55 -3.22 2.85 7.38
CA PRO A 55 -3.80 2.44 8.65
C PRO A 55 -2.73 2.31 9.75
N PRO A 56 -2.98 2.75 10.99
CA PRO A 56 -1.95 2.79 12.04
C PRO A 56 -1.28 1.43 12.34
N TRP A 57 -2.02 0.34 12.17
CA TRP A 57 -1.52 -1.02 12.38
C TRP A 57 -0.42 -1.43 11.39
N THR A 58 -0.28 -0.72 10.28
CA THR A 58 0.74 -0.98 9.25
C THR A 58 2.11 -0.37 9.59
N ALA A 59 2.19 0.50 10.60
CA ALA A 59 3.39 1.26 10.94
C ALA A 59 4.59 0.40 11.36
N SER A 60 4.37 -0.84 11.81
CA SER A 60 5.45 -1.74 12.24
C SER A 60 6.21 -2.41 11.09
N PHE A 61 5.68 -2.36 9.87
CA PHE A 61 6.26 -3.07 8.72
C PHE A 61 6.27 -2.28 7.41
N LEU A 62 5.54 -1.17 7.30
CA LEU A 62 5.73 -0.23 6.19
C LEU A 62 7.05 0.53 6.37
N ALA A 63 7.90 0.47 5.34
CA ALA A 63 9.07 1.32 5.24
C ALA A 63 8.68 2.66 4.60
N HIS A 64 9.14 3.77 5.18
CA HIS A 64 8.96 5.14 4.68
C HIS A 64 10.01 5.50 3.62
#